data_AF-A0A537MZ56-F1
#
_entry.id   AF-A0A537MZ56-F1
#
_cell.length_a   1.000
_cell.length_b   1.000
_cell.length_c   1.000
_cell.angle_alpha   90.00
_cell.angle_beta   90.00
_cell.angle_gamma   90.00
#
_symmetry.space_group_name_H-M   'P 1'
#
loop_
_entity.id
_entity.type
_entity.pdbx_description
1 polymer ?
#
loop_
_entity_poly.entity_id
_entity_poly.type
_entity_poly.pdbx_seq_one_letter_code
_entity_poly.pdbx_strand_id
1 'polypeptide(L)'
;MDGVPVRARAYFSTRLRDIYFAITTLIFSQIFYVIIFTWTELTGGENGLTFRRPALAVPGLFSVPFTSETLHWFVLAVVTLSYLVLRRITRSPFGMVLQSIRENEARTRAIGYPVERYKIVAVMLSGLFAGLAGVLYAIQNRFAAPDFVFFLVSGEVVIFNVMGGIGTLVGPIVGAAFFLLLREGFSRFFTEYYLIPVGLIFIAMVIFMPQGLLGFMRRSLNR
;
A
#
# COMPACT_ATOMS: atom_id res chain seq x y z
N MET A 1 22.09 -20.07 35.49
CA MET A 1 22.36 -18.63 35.47
C MET A 1 23.57 -18.50 34.53
N ASP A 2 23.49 -18.13 33.24
CA ASP A 2 22.99 -16.87 32.68
C ASP A 2 22.67 -17.00 31.16
N GLY A 3 21.41 -17.31 30.82
CA GLY A 3 20.93 -17.33 29.43
C GLY A 3 20.28 -16.01 28.97
N VAL A 4 20.02 -15.10 29.90
CA VAL A 4 19.36 -13.81 29.69
C VAL A 4 20.13 -12.89 28.72
N PRO A 5 21.47 -12.74 28.81
CA PRO A 5 22.20 -11.82 27.91
C PRO A 5 22.31 -12.35 26.47
N VAL A 6 22.18 -13.67 26.26
CA VAL A 6 22.22 -14.29 24.92
C VAL A 6 20.87 -14.16 24.24
N ARG A 7 19.76 -14.38 24.98
CA ARG A 7 18.40 -14.17 24.48
C ARG A 7 18.13 -12.72 24.12
N ALA A 8 18.58 -11.78 24.96
CA ALA A 8 18.48 -10.35 24.66
C ALA A 8 19.25 -10.00 23.38
N ARG A 9 20.52 -10.43 23.24
CA ARG A 9 21.31 -10.18 22.02
C ARG A 9 20.68 -10.81 20.77
N ALA A 10 20.16 -12.02 20.85
CA ALA A 10 19.48 -12.68 19.73
C ALA A 10 18.17 -11.96 19.34
N TYR A 11 17.41 -11.50 20.33
CA TYR A 11 16.19 -10.73 20.13
C TYR A 11 16.46 -9.35 19.50
N PHE A 12 17.51 -8.66 19.96
CA PHE A 12 17.92 -7.38 19.39
C PHE A 12 18.49 -7.53 17.97
N SER A 13 19.39 -8.50 17.74
CA SER A 13 20.02 -8.72 16.43
C SER A 13 19.01 -9.06 15.33
N THR A 14 17.97 -9.82 15.64
CA THR A 14 16.91 -10.16 14.67
C THR A 14 16.02 -8.97 14.34
N ARG A 15 15.62 -8.15 15.33
CA ARG A 15 14.82 -6.93 15.10
C ARG A 15 15.56 -5.83 14.37
N LEU A 16 16.87 -5.70 14.60
CA LEU A 16 17.69 -4.69 13.96
C LEU A 16 17.59 -4.79 12.43
N ARG A 17 17.61 -6.00 11.86
CA ARG A 17 17.54 -6.21 10.42
C ARG A 17 16.26 -5.64 9.78
N ASP A 18 15.12 -5.83 10.43
CA ASP A 18 13.83 -5.37 9.94
C ASP A 18 13.67 -3.84 10.13
N ILE A 19 14.15 -3.31 11.26
CA ILE A 19 14.15 -1.87 11.54
C ILE A 19 15.04 -1.12 10.53
N TYR A 20 16.23 -1.64 10.23
CA TYR A 20 17.12 -1.04 9.24
C TYR A 20 16.47 -1.03 7.85
N PHE A 21 15.79 -2.10 7.44
CA PHE A 21 15.06 -2.12 6.17
C PHE A 21 13.98 -1.03 6.11
N ALA A 22 13.21 -0.85 7.19
CA ALA A 22 12.19 0.19 7.27
C ALA A 22 12.79 1.60 7.20
N ILE A 23 13.85 1.87 7.97
CA ILE A 23 14.56 3.16 7.95
C ILE A 23 15.15 3.44 6.57
N THR A 24 15.80 2.47 5.95
CA THR A 24 16.36 2.61 4.60
C THR A 24 15.26 2.91 3.58
N THR A 25 14.12 2.23 3.63
CA THR A 25 12.98 2.48 2.74
C THR A 25 12.41 3.89 2.94
N LEU A 26 12.30 4.35 4.20
CA LEU A 26 11.86 5.71 4.52
C LEU A 26 12.84 6.76 3.97
N ILE A 27 14.14 6.55 4.15
CA ILE A 27 15.17 7.45 3.62
C ILE A 27 15.09 7.51 2.10
N PHE A 28 14.99 6.36 1.40
CA PHE A 28 14.82 6.36 -0.05
C PHE A 28 13.56 7.12 -0.47
N SER A 29 12.43 6.90 0.20
CA SER A 29 11.19 7.65 -0.06
C SER A 29 11.39 9.16 0.09
N GLN A 30 12.11 9.61 1.12
CA GLN A 30 12.41 11.03 1.33
C GLN A 30 13.37 11.59 0.27
N ILE A 31 14.38 10.84 -0.13
CA ILE A 31 15.29 11.24 -1.22
C ILE A 31 14.50 11.43 -2.51
N PHE A 32 13.62 10.48 -2.86
CA PHE A 32 12.76 10.62 -4.05
C PHE A 32 11.83 11.83 -3.95
N TYR A 33 11.25 12.08 -2.77
CA TYR A 33 10.43 13.27 -2.54
C TYR A 33 11.23 14.55 -2.80
N VAL A 34 12.43 14.69 -2.23
CA VAL A 34 13.28 15.88 -2.42
C VAL A 34 13.67 16.04 -3.89
N ILE A 35 14.03 14.95 -4.59
CA ILE A 35 14.34 15.00 -6.02
C ILE A 35 13.14 15.53 -6.81
N ILE A 36 11.94 15.00 -6.58
CA ILE A 36 10.72 15.43 -7.27
C ILE A 36 10.37 16.89 -6.93
N PHE A 37 10.57 17.30 -5.68
CA PHE A 37 10.28 18.64 -5.22
C PHE A 37 11.25 19.68 -5.82
N THR A 38 12.54 19.35 -5.93
CA THR A 38 13.57 20.26 -6.47
C THR A 38 13.60 20.28 -8.00
N TRP A 39 13.18 19.20 -8.67
CA TRP A 39 13.33 19.06 -10.13
C TRP A 39 12.23 19.77 -10.93
N THR A 40 12.30 21.09 -10.98
CA THR A 40 11.29 21.95 -11.62
C THR A 40 11.07 21.68 -13.12
N GLU A 41 12.10 21.33 -13.88
CA GLU A 41 11.99 21.13 -15.33
C GLU A 41 11.13 19.93 -15.74
N LEU A 42 11.21 18.81 -14.99
CA LEU A 42 10.52 17.58 -15.34
C LEU A 42 9.23 17.37 -14.55
N THR A 43 9.22 17.73 -13.26
CA THR A 43 8.09 17.48 -12.33
C THR A 43 7.30 18.73 -11.99
N GLY A 44 7.70 19.90 -12.49
CA GLY A 44 7.11 21.19 -12.09
C GLY A 44 7.49 21.62 -10.66
N GLY A 45 8.30 20.83 -9.96
CA GLY A 45 8.73 21.09 -8.59
C GLY A 45 7.55 21.28 -7.64
N GLU A 46 7.58 22.35 -6.84
CA GLU A 46 6.51 22.70 -5.88
C GLU A 46 5.13 22.88 -6.52
N ASN A 47 5.08 23.32 -7.78
CA ASN A 47 3.83 23.57 -8.48
C ASN A 47 3.16 22.28 -8.98
N GLY A 48 3.92 21.17 -9.03
CA GLY A 48 3.49 19.92 -9.63
C GLY A 48 3.20 20.01 -11.13
N LEU A 49 2.62 18.94 -11.66
CA LEU A 49 2.25 18.84 -13.08
C LEU A 49 0.74 18.80 -13.24
N THR A 50 0.22 19.66 -14.11
CA THR A 50 -1.16 19.59 -14.59
C THR A 50 -1.19 18.96 -15.97
N PHE A 51 -1.99 17.93 -16.16
CA PHE A 51 -2.05 17.19 -17.42
C PHE A 51 -3.45 17.17 -18.00
N ARG A 52 -3.54 17.30 -19.33
CA ARG A 52 -4.76 16.98 -20.07
C ARG A 52 -4.87 15.47 -20.19
N ARG A 53 -6.08 14.90 -20.01
CA ARG A 53 -6.31 13.44 -20.08
C ARG A 53 -5.74 12.89 -21.40
N PRO A 54 -4.67 12.08 -21.39
CA PRO A 54 -4.10 11.55 -22.63
C PRO A 54 -5.10 10.58 -23.24
N ALA A 55 -5.44 10.68 -24.53
CA ALA A 55 -6.36 9.73 -25.17
C ALA A 55 -5.75 8.32 -25.17
N LEU A 56 -6.57 7.28 -24.95
CA LEU A 56 -6.17 5.90 -25.22
C LEU A 56 -6.15 5.75 -26.75
N ALA A 57 -5.01 6.07 -27.33
CA ALA A 57 -4.69 5.75 -28.71
C ALA A 57 -3.65 4.63 -28.67
N VAL A 58 -4.11 3.39 -28.89
CA VAL A 58 -3.18 2.34 -29.30
C VAL A 58 -2.92 2.60 -30.79
N PRO A 59 -1.68 2.89 -31.22
CA PRO A 59 -1.39 3.14 -32.63
C PRO A 59 -1.91 1.97 -33.47
N GLY A 60 -2.97 2.18 -34.25
CA GLY A 60 -3.53 1.20 -35.19
C GLY A 60 -4.74 0.37 -34.76
N LEU A 61 -5.29 0.51 -33.54
CA LEU A 61 -6.44 -0.32 -33.10
C LEU A 61 -7.69 0.49 -32.70
N PHE A 62 -7.60 1.44 -31.77
CA PHE A 62 -8.73 2.24 -31.31
C PHE A 62 -8.28 3.60 -30.76
N SER A 63 -9.05 4.66 -31.05
CA SER A 63 -8.92 5.98 -30.43
C SER A 63 -10.23 6.32 -29.69
N VAL A 64 -10.28 6.01 -28.40
CA VAL A 64 -11.44 6.38 -27.57
C VAL A 64 -11.07 7.59 -26.71
N PRO A 65 -11.79 8.72 -26.81
CA PRO A 65 -11.55 9.84 -25.92
C PRO A 65 -11.91 9.47 -24.48
N PHE A 66 -11.07 9.88 -23.51
CA PHE A 66 -11.35 9.70 -22.08
C PHE A 66 -12.40 10.69 -21.58
N THR A 67 -13.67 10.40 -21.84
CA THR A 67 -14.78 10.91 -21.03
C THR A 67 -14.66 10.41 -19.59
N SER A 68 -15.33 11.07 -18.65
CA SER A 68 -15.28 10.67 -17.24
C SER A 68 -15.73 9.22 -17.05
N GLU A 69 -16.75 8.77 -17.79
CA GLU A 69 -17.23 7.38 -17.75
C GLU A 69 -16.18 6.37 -18.23
N THR A 70 -15.54 6.60 -19.39
CA THR A 70 -14.56 5.64 -19.94
C THR A 70 -13.32 5.50 -19.06
N LEU A 71 -12.92 6.58 -18.39
CA LEU A 71 -11.83 6.54 -17.40
C LEU A 71 -12.20 5.68 -16.19
N HIS A 72 -13.42 5.79 -15.67
CA HIS A 72 -13.86 4.96 -14.54
C HIS A 72 -13.85 3.47 -14.91
N TRP A 73 -14.40 3.10 -16.07
CA TRP A 73 -14.37 1.72 -16.55
C TRP A 73 -12.96 1.21 -16.80
N PHE A 74 -12.07 2.05 -17.31
CA PHE A 74 -10.66 1.72 -17.49
C PHE A 74 -9.95 1.47 -16.15
N VAL A 75 -10.09 2.38 -15.19
CA VAL A 75 -9.52 2.22 -13.84
C VAL A 75 -10.06 0.96 -13.18
N LEU A 76 -11.38 0.73 -13.27
CA LEU A 76 -12.02 -0.47 -12.72
C LEU A 76 -11.46 -1.75 -13.36
N ALA A 77 -11.26 -1.76 -14.67
CA ALA A 77 -10.66 -2.90 -15.38
C ALA A 77 -9.22 -3.15 -14.93
N VAL A 78 -8.40 -2.11 -14.81
CA VAL A 78 -7.00 -2.22 -14.38
C VAL A 78 -6.90 -2.67 -12.91
N VAL A 79 -7.75 -2.15 -12.03
CA VAL A 79 -7.80 -2.57 -10.61
C VAL A 79 -8.27 -4.02 -10.50
N THR A 80 -9.30 -4.41 -11.26
CA THR A 80 -9.80 -5.79 -11.28
C THR A 80 -8.73 -6.76 -11.79
N LEU A 81 -8.04 -6.42 -12.89
CA LEU A 81 -6.94 -7.21 -13.42
C LEU A 81 -5.80 -7.33 -12.40
N SER A 82 -5.42 -6.22 -11.78
CA SER A 82 -4.37 -6.18 -10.75
C SER A 82 -4.73 -7.06 -9.55
N TYR A 83 -5.99 -7.01 -9.10
CA TYR A 83 -6.51 -7.89 -8.05
C TYR A 83 -6.44 -9.37 -8.45
N LEU A 84 -6.85 -9.73 -9.66
CA LEU A 84 -6.80 -11.11 -10.16
C LEU A 84 -5.36 -11.62 -10.26
N VAL A 85 -4.43 -10.79 -10.76
CA VAL A 85 -3.01 -11.13 -10.85
C VAL A 85 -2.42 -11.33 -9.45
N LEU A 86 -2.64 -10.40 -8.52
CA LEU A 86 -2.17 -10.53 -7.13
C LEU A 86 -2.78 -11.77 -6.45
N ARG A 87 -4.06 -12.06 -6.69
CA ARG A 87 -4.73 -13.26 -6.18
C ARG A 87 -4.09 -14.55 -6.75
N ARG A 88 -3.68 -14.54 -8.02
CA ARG A 88 -2.99 -15.68 -8.63
C ARG A 88 -1.56 -15.84 -8.12
N ILE A 89 -0.82 -14.74 -7.96
CA ILE A 89 0.54 -14.73 -7.39
C ILE A 89 0.52 -15.26 -5.95
N THR A 90 -0.39 -14.77 -5.11
CA THR A 90 -0.49 -15.18 -3.70
C THR A 90 -0.92 -16.63 -3.51
N ARG A 91 -1.67 -17.21 -4.45
CA ARG A 91 -2.05 -18.64 -4.43
C ARG A 91 -1.07 -19.56 -5.17
N SER A 92 -0.04 -18.99 -5.80
CA SER A 92 0.99 -19.76 -6.49
C SER A 92 2.05 -20.29 -5.51
N PRO A 93 2.95 -21.20 -5.95
CA PRO A 93 4.06 -21.66 -5.11
C PRO A 93 4.92 -20.51 -4.57
N PHE A 94 5.08 -19.42 -5.32
CA PHE A 94 5.78 -18.22 -4.87
C PHE A 94 5.13 -17.61 -3.61
N GLY A 95 3.80 -17.51 -3.58
CA GLY A 95 3.06 -17.02 -2.42
C GLY A 95 3.19 -17.94 -1.20
N MET A 96 3.21 -19.26 -1.43
CA MET A 96 3.43 -20.24 -0.36
C MET A 96 4.82 -20.12 0.26
N VAL A 97 5.86 -19.90 -0.55
CA VAL A 97 7.23 -19.65 -0.04
C VAL A 97 7.30 -18.33 0.73
N LEU A 98 6.63 -17.27 0.26
CA LEU A 98 6.55 -16.01 1.01
C LEU A 98 5.85 -16.19 2.36
N GLN A 99 4.81 -17.01 2.43
CA GLN A 99 4.15 -17.36 3.68
C GLN A 99 5.09 -18.13 4.61
N SER A 100 5.86 -19.09 4.09
CA SER A 100 6.83 -19.83 4.91
C SER A 100 7.97 -18.93 5.42
N ILE A 101 8.43 -17.97 4.60
CA ILE A 101 9.42 -16.94 5.01
C ILE A 101 8.85 -16.11 6.16
N ARG A 102 7.58 -15.70 6.09
CA ARG A 102 6.90 -14.94 7.15
C ARG A 102 6.78 -15.73 8.45
N GLU A 103 6.53 -17.04 8.37
CA GLU A 103 6.41 -17.91 9.56
C GLU A 103 7.77 -18.19 10.20
N ASN A 104 8.76 -18.60 9.40
CA ASN A 104 10.11 -18.85 9.86
C ASN A 104 11.13 -18.78 8.70
N GLU A 105 11.81 -17.64 8.61
CA GLU A 105 12.85 -17.39 7.60
C GLU A 105 14.00 -18.41 7.70
N ALA A 106 14.48 -18.71 8.92
CA ALA A 106 15.61 -19.61 9.11
C ALA A 106 15.29 -21.05 8.64
N ARG A 107 14.07 -21.52 8.93
CA ARG A 107 13.58 -22.84 8.46
C ARG A 107 13.44 -22.86 6.95
N THR A 108 12.90 -21.81 6.34
CA THR A 108 12.73 -21.75 4.88
C THR A 108 14.09 -21.78 4.18
N ARG A 109 15.10 -21.08 4.73
CA ARG A 109 16.48 -21.11 4.23
C ARG A 109 17.10 -22.51 4.37
N ALA A 110 16.87 -23.19 5.50
CA ALA A 110 17.42 -24.53 5.74
C ALA A 110 16.90 -25.60 4.76
N ILE A 111 15.69 -25.43 4.22
CA ILE A 111 15.09 -26.33 3.21
C ILE A 111 15.66 -26.04 1.79
N GLY A 112 16.51 -25.02 1.63
CA GLY A 112 17.21 -24.72 0.38
C GLY A 112 16.57 -23.60 -0.46
N TYR A 113 15.53 -22.92 0.02
CA TYR A 113 14.95 -21.79 -0.69
C TYR A 113 15.80 -20.52 -0.54
N PRO A 114 16.13 -19.82 -1.65
CA PRO A 114 16.90 -18.58 -1.61
C PRO A 114 16.03 -17.39 -1.16
N VAL A 115 15.82 -17.26 0.16
CA VAL A 115 14.93 -16.26 0.80
C VAL A 115 15.13 -14.85 0.27
N GLU A 116 16.38 -14.43 0.07
CA GLU A 116 16.74 -13.07 -0.36
C GLU A 116 16.14 -12.74 -1.74
N ARG A 117 16.15 -13.70 -2.67
CA ARG A 117 15.58 -13.50 -4.02
C ARG A 117 14.06 -13.34 -3.96
N TYR A 118 13.39 -14.13 -3.13
CA TYR A 118 11.94 -14.02 -2.95
C TYR A 118 11.55 -12.65 -2.35
N LYS A 119 12.31 -12.14 -1.39
CA LYS A 119 12.09 -10.80 -0.80
C LYS A 119 12.29 -9.69 -1.85
N ILE A 120 13.35 -9.77 -2.66
CA ILE A 120 13.60 -8.76 -3.72
C ILE A 120 12.44 -8.75 -4.72
N VAL A 121 12.01 -9.92 -5.20
CA VAL A 121 10.87 -10.02 -6.13
C VAL A 121 9.58 -9.50 -5.50
N ALA A 122 9.34 -9.77 -4.21
CA ALA A 122 8.18 -9.25 -3.50
C ALA A 122 8.19 -7.71 -3.43
N VAL A 123 9.35 -7.09 -3.16
CA VAL A 123 9.49 -5.63 -3.15
C VAL A 123 9.30 -5.05 -4.55
N MET A 124 9.87 -5.67 -5.59
CA MET A 124 9.68 -5.24 -6.98
C MET A 124 8.21 -5.31 -7.42
N LEU A 125 7.52 -6.40 -7.09
CA LEU A 125 6.09 -6.55 -7.37
C LEU A 125 5.27 -5.50 -6.63
N SER A 126 5.55 -5.25 -5.34
CA SER A 126 4.89 -4.20 -4.57
C SER A 126 5.09 -2.82 -5.22
N GLY A 127 6.33 -2.50 -5.62
CA GLY A 127 6.65 -1.24 -6.31
C GLY A 127 5.94 -1.09 -7.65
N LEU A 128 5.82 -2.17 -8.43
CA LEU A 128 5.09 -2.19 -9.70
C LEU A 128 3.62 -1.81 -9.51
N PHE A 129 2.92 -2.46 -8.57
CA PHE A 129 1.50 -2.18 -8.32
C PHE A 129 1.29 -0.82 -7.65
N ALA A 130 2.20 -0.39 -6.77
CA ALA A 130 2.15 0.95 -6.17
C ALA A 130 2.35 2.05 -7.23
N GLY A 131 3.31 1.88 -8.15
CA GLY A 131 3.54 2.79 -9.27
C GLY A 131 2.35 2.84 -10.22
N LEU A 132 1.78 1.69 -10.57
CA LEU A 132 0.55 1.60 -11.35
C LEU A 132 -0.60 2.39 -10.68
N ALA A 133 -0.80 2.21 -9.38
CA ALA A 133 -1.81 2.93 -8.62
C ALA A 133 -1.56 4.44 -8.62
N GLY A 134 -0.30 4.88 -8.44
CA GLY A 134 0.07 6.30 -8.50
C GLY A 134 -0.21 6.94 -9.85
N VAL A 135 0.10 6.25 -10.96
CA VAL A 135 -0.21 6.73 -12.32
C VAL A 135 -1.71 6.88 -12.52
N LEU A 136 -2.50 5.88 -12.11
CA LEU A 136 -3.97 5.95 -12.19
C LEU A 136 -4.52 7.11 -11.35
N TYR A 137 -3.97 7.32 -10.15
CA TYR A 137 -4.36 8.41 -9.26
C TYR A 137 -4.07 9.79 -9.88
N ALA A 138 -2.89 9.98 -10.47
CA ALA A 138 -2.53 11.22 -11.16
C ALA A 138 -3.43 11.48 -12.39
N ILE A 139 -3.72 10.45 -13.19
CA ILE A 139 -4.60 10.57 -14.37
C ILE A 139 -6.04 10.91 -13.96
N GLN A 140 -6.54 10.32 -12.88
CA GLN A 140 -7.87 10.57 -12.35
C GLN A 140 -8.02 12.02 -11.87
N ASN A 141 -7.03 12.54 -11.13
CA ASN A 141 -7.02 13.90 -10.60
C ASN A 141 -6.59 14.97 -11.61
N ARG A 142 -6.03 14.57 -12.76
CA ARG A 142 -5.43 15.47 -13.78
C ARG A 142 -4.30 16.35 -13.24
N PHE A 143 -3.77 15.99 -12.08
CA PHE A 143 -2.79 16.74 -11.34
C PHE A 143 -1.88 15.77 -10.60
N ALA A 144 -0.58 16.06 -10.60
CA ALA A 144 0.42 15.32 -9.86
C ALA A 144 1.25 16.32 -9.05
N ALA A 145 1.06 16.31 -7.72
CA ALA A 145 1.84 17.12 -6.79
C ALA A 145 2.92 16.27 -6.10
N PRO A 146 4.05 16.87 -5.70
CA PRO A 146 5.06 16.21 -4.87
C PRO A 146 4.49 15.64 -3.56
N ASP A 147 3.46 16.28 -2.99
CA ASP A 147 2.79 15.84 -1.75
C ASP A 147 2.26 14.40 -1.83
N PHE A 148 1.91 13.92 -3.03
CA PHE A 148 1.43 12.54 -3.20
C PHE A 148 2.53 11.49 -2.97
N VAL A 149 3.80 11.88 -3.02
CA VAL A 149 4.96 11.01 -2.76
C VAL A 149 5.42 11.10 -1.31
N PHE A 150 4.82 12.01 -0.53
CA PHE A 150 5.21 12.21 0.85
C PHE A 150 4.87 10.99 1.71
N PHE A 151 5.73 10.70 2.70
CA PHE A 151 5.64 9.45 3.47
C PHE A 151 4.31 9.26 4.20
N LEU A 152 3.60 10.36 4.54
CA LEU A 152 2.30 10.30 5.18
C LEU A 152 1.26 9.58 4.31
N VAL A 153 1.32 9.73 2.98
CA VAL A 153 0.44 9.01 2.04
C VAL A 153 0.68 7.49 2.13
N SER A 154 1.93 7.07 2.30
CA SER A 154 2.26 5.65 2.54
C SER A 154 1.70 5.14 3.88
N GLY A 155 1.60 6.03 4.88
CA GLY A 155 0.96 5.73 6.16
C GLY A 155 -0.54 5.46 6.03
N GLU A 156 -1.25 6.18 5.16
CA GLU A 156 -2.68 5.92 4.89
C GLU A 156 -2.91 4.51 4.34
N VAL A 157 -2.02 4.02 3.46
CA VAL A 157 -2.11 2.64 2.94
C VAL A 157 -1.98 1.61 4.07
N VAL A 158 -1.13 1.86 5.07
CA VAL A 158 -1.02 1.01 6.27
C VAL A 158 -2.32 1.06 7.06
N ILE A 159 -2.92 2.24 7.24
CA ILE A 159 -4.22 2.41 7.90
C ILE A 159 -5.29 1.57 7.17
N PHE A 160 -5.38 1.63 5.84
CA PHE A 160 -6.37 0.86 5.07
C PHE A 160 -6.20 -0.65 5.28
N ASN A 161 -4.95 -1.14 5.30
CA ASN A 161 -4.65 -2.55 5.59
C ASN A 161 -5.12 -2.96 6.99
N VAL A 162 -4.85 -2.13 7.99
CA VAL A 162 -5.20 -2.42 9.39
C VAL A 162 -6.71 -2.35 9.61
N MET A 163 -7.38 -1.31 9.12
CA MET A 163 -8.83 -1.15 9.24
C MET A 163 -9.57 -2.26 8.50
N GLY A 164 -9.14 -2.58 7.28
CA GLY A 164 -9.77 -3.59 6.45
C GLY A 164 -9.58 -5.02 6.95
N GLY A 165 -8.40 -5.32 7.48
CA GLY A 165 -8.01 -6.63 7.99
C GLY A 165 -6.70 -7.13 7.36
N ILE A 166 -5.71 -7.36 8.21
CA ILE A 166 -4.36 -7.79 7.81
C ILE A 166 -4.39 -9.22 7.26
N GLY A 167 -3.76 -9.43 6.10
CA GLY A 167 -3.56 -10.78 5.53
C GLY A 167 -4.62 -11.22 4.52
N THR A 168 -5.52 -10.33 4.09
CA THR A 168 -6.43 -10.57 2.97
C THR A 168 -6.23 -9.51 1.90
N LEU A 169 -6.39 -9.85 0.61
CA LEU A 169 -6.35 -8.85 -0.46
C LEU A 169 -7.58 -7.94 -0.47
N VAL A 170 -8.71 -8.42 0.07
CA VAL A 170 -9.97 -7.68 0.08
C VAL A 170 -10.03 -6.68 1.24
N GLY A 171 -9.30 -6.97 2.33
CA GLY A 171 -9.22 -6.10 3.51
C GLY A 171 -8.93 -4.65 3.14
N PRO A 172 -7.78 -4.34 2.51
CA PRO A 172 -7.41 -2.97 2.18
C PRO A 172 -8.44 -2.23 1.32
N ILE A 173 -9.17 -2.93 0.45
CA ILE A 173 -10.25 -2.33 -0.36
C ILE A 173 -11.40 -1.86 0.53
N VAL A 174 -11.85 -2.73 1.44
CA VAL A 174 -12.91 -2.39 2.41
C VAL A 174 -12.44 -1.32 3.40
N GLY A 175 -11.18 -1.42 3.85
CA GLY A 175 -10.57 -0.43 4.74
C GLY A 175 -10.45 0.95 4.09
N ALA A 176 -10.04 1.02 2.83
CA ALA A 176 -9.97 2.27 2.07
C ALA A 176 -11.36 2.88 1.85
N ALA A 177 -12.36 2.07 1.47
CA ALA A 177 -13.75 2.53 1.34
C ALA A 177 -14.30 3.07 2.67
N PHE A 178 -14.09 2.36 3.77
CA PHE A 178 -14.54 2.79 5.09
C PHE A 178 -13.82 4.07 5.55
N PHE A 179 -12.49 4.12 5.42
CA PHE A 179 -11.71 5.31 5.75
C PHE A 179 -12.15 6.52 4.92
N LEU A 180 -12.37 6.35 3.62
CA LEU A 180 -12.82 7.42 2.74
C LEU A 180 -14.21 7.94 3.16
N LEU A 181 -15.16 7.05 3.46
CA LEU A 181 -16.48 7.45 3.94
C LEU A 181 -16.43 8.20 5.26
N LEU A 182 -15.58 7.77 6.20
CA LEU A 182 -15.35 8.49 7.45
C LEU A 182 -14.75 9.86 7.17
N ARG A 183 -13.68 9.92 6.39
CA ARG A 183 -12.99 11.17 6.05
C ARG A 183 -13.94 12.17 5.38
N GLU A 184 -14.68 11.73 4.36
CA GLU A 184 -15.64 12.56 3.63
C GLU A 184 -16.81 12.99 4.53
N GLY A 185 -17.33 12.08 5.35
CA GLY A 185 -18.42 12.35 6.28
C GLY A 185 -18.03 13.39 7.33
N PHE A 186 -16.91 13.17 8.02
CA PHE A 186 -16.42 14.10 9.04
C PHE A 186 -15.91 15.42 8.45
N SER A 187 -15.37 15.43 7.24
CA SER A 187 -14.97 16.66 6.56
C SER A 187 -16.15 17.63 6.34
N ARG A 188 -17.36 17.09 6.14
CA ARG A 188 -18.59 17.91 6.03
C ARG A 188 -19.03 18.55 7.35
N PHE A 189 -18.73 17.92 8.49
CA PHE A 189 -19.13 18.41 9.82
C PHE A 189 -18.02 19.20 10.53
N PHE A 190 -16.74 18.87 10.29
CA PHE A 190 -15.56 19.43 10.94
C PHE A 190 -14.49 19.78 9.90
N THR A 191 -14.62 20.95 9.26
CA THR A 191 -13.81 21.32 8.09
C THR A 191 -12.31 21.39 8.37
N GLU A 192 -11.90 21.89 9.55
CA GLU A 192 -10.47 22.08 9.88
C GLU A 192 -9.83 20.90 10.60
N TYR A 193 -10.60 20.13 11.38
CA TYR A 193 -10.06 19.11 12.30
C TYR A 193 -10.52 17.68 12.01
N TYR A 194 -11.02 17.40 10.79
CA TYR A 194 -11.56 16.07 10.43
C TYR A 194 -10.57 14.90 10.64
N LEU A 195 -9.26 15.15 10.64
CA LEU A 195 -8.24 14.12 10.91
C LEU A 195 -8.25 13.61 12.35
N ILE A 196 -8.61 14.47 13.32
CA ILE A 196 -8.64 14.10 14.75
C ILE A 196 -9.68 13.01 15.04
N PRO A 197 -10.98 13.16 14.69
CA PRO A 197 -11.97 12.12 14.93
C PRO A 197 -11.68 10.86 14.09
N VAL A 198 -11.19 11.00 12.86
CA VAL A 198 -10.80 9.85 12.04
C VAL A 198 -9.67 9.04 12.69
N GLY A 199 -8.64 9.72 13.20
CA GLY A 199 -7.54 9.09 13.93
C GLY A 199 -7.99 8.42 15.23
N LEU A 200 -8.90 9.05 15.97
CA LEU A 200 -9.45 8.48 17.20
C LEU A 200 -10.26 7.21 16.91
N ILE A 201 -11.09 7.22 15.87
CA ILE A 201 -11.85 6.04 15.41
C ILE A 201 -10.89 4.94 14.97
N PHE A 202 -9.83 5.28 14.24
CA PHE A 202 -8.79 4.32 13.87
C PHE A 202 -8.16 3.65 15.10
N ILE A 203 -7.76 4.43 16.11
CA ILE A 203 -7.20 3.89 17.37
C ILE A 203 -8.20 2.99 18.08
N ALA A 204 -9.44 3.43 18.23
CA ALA A 204 -10.51 2.63 18.85
C ALA A 204 -10.71 1.31 18.09
N MET A 205 -10.74 1.36 16.77
CA MET A 205 -10.88 0.19 15.92
C MET A 205 -9.71 -0.80 16.09
N VAL A 206 -8.48 -0.32 16.17
CA VAL A 206 -7.30 -1.18 16.43
C VAL A 206 -7.40 -1.88 17.78
N ILE A 207 -7.92 -1.20 18.80
CA ILE A 207 -8.08 -1.75 20.16
C ILE A 207 -9.22 -2.78 20.21
N PHE A 208 -10.39 -2.44 19.66
CA PHE A 208 -11.59 -3.28 19.78
C PHE A 208 -11.73 -4.34 18.68
N MET A 209 -11.14 -4.11 17.50
CA MET A 209 -11.25 -4.95 16.31
C MET A 209 -9.86 -5.27 15.71
N PRO A 210 -8.98 -6.00 16.43
CA PRO A 210 -7.59 -6.24 16.01
C PRO A 210 -7.45 -7.08 14.73
N GLN A 211 -8.53 -7.72 14.26
CA GLN A 211 -8.56 -8.45 12.98
C GLN A 211 -9.09 -7.60 11.80
N GLY A 212 -9.40 -6.33 12.03
CA GLY A 212 -10.06 -5.44 11.08
C GLY A 212 -11.54 -5.77 10.83
N LEU A 213 -12.19 -4.99 9.96
CA LEU A 213 -13.60 -5.12 9.57
C LEU A 213 -13.93 -6.54 9.09
N LEU A 214 -13.14 -7.07 8.16
CA LEU A 214 -13.40 -8.39 7.58
C LEU A 214 -13.20 -9.53 8.59
N GLY A 215 -12.24 -9.39 9.51
CA GLY A 215 -12.02 -10.37 10.57
C GLY A 215 -13.19 -10.45 11.55
N PHE A 216 -13.77 -9.29 11.89
CA PHE A 216 -14.96 -9.22 12.73
C PHE A 216 -16.20 -9.81 12.03
N MET A 217 -16.43 -9.46 10.76
CA MET A 217 -17.55 -10.02 9.98
C MET A 217 -17.46 -11.54 9.87
N ARG A 218 -16.28 -12.10 9.60
CA ARG A 218 -16.08 -13.55 9.51
C ARG A 218 -16.29 -14.25 10.85
N ARG A 219 -15.89 -13.63 11.96
CA ARG A 219 -16.13 -14.16 13.31
C ARG A 219 -17.61 -14.12 13.68
N SER A 220 -18.33 -13.09 13.28
CA SER A 220 -19.78 -12.98 13.50
C SER A 220 -20.59 -13.94 12.63
N LEU A 221 -20.12 -14.28 11.43
CA LEU A 221 -20.79 -15.22 10.52
C LEU A 221 -20.57 -16.69 10.90
N ASN A 222 -19.53 -16.98 11.68
CA ASN A 222 -19.22 -18.32 12.19
C ASN A 222 -19.80 -18.59 13.60
N ARG A 223 -20.64 -17.70 14.12
CA ARG A 223 -21.45 -17.91 15.33
C ARG A 223 -22.90 -18.08 14.94
#